data_AF-A0A246AMB1-F1
#
_entry.id   AF-A0A246AMB1-F1
#
_cell.length_a   1.000
_cell.length_b   1.000
_cell.length_c   1.000
_cell.angle_alpha   90.00
_cell.angle_beta   90.00
_cell.angle_gamma   90.00
#
_symmetry.space_group_name_H-M   'P 1'
#
loop_
_entity.id
_entity.type
_entity.pdbx_description
1 polymer ?
#
loop_
_entity_poly.entity_id
_entity_poly.type
_entity_poly.pdbx_seq_one_letter_code
_entity_poly.pdbx_strand_id
1 'polypeptide(L)'
;MKNILFLTFLFFSSLLFSQASGEAIAEGHYKRQVSNAAYEKALNEMQTSAKRSADEKLKQLNEKFELNFAQNKKFKSKLSLLQQKKMKIQSEIMESNSEREKHKLDEKVSTFNLEIEKLNEKIKANESELVVLQESYNKLNK
;
A
#
# COMPACT_ATOMS: atom_id res chain seq x y z
N MET A 1 -34.01 -55.23 -57.90
CA MET A 1 -32.84 -54.34 -57.73
C MET A 1 -33.16 -52.90 -57.30
N LYS A 2 -34.42 -52.44 -57.22
CA LYS A 2 -34.75 -51.10 -56.67
C LYS A 2 -34.77 -51.03 -55.13
N ASN A 3 -35.13 -52.13 -54.46
CA ASN A 3 -35.27 -52.14 -52.99
C ASN A 3 -33.93 -52.17 -52.22
N ILE A 4 -32.85 -52.67 -52.82
CA ILE A 4 -31.51 -52.69 -52.21
C ILE A 4 -30.90 -51.29 -52.21
N LEU A 5 -31.14 -50.51 -53.26
CA LEU A 5 -30.62 -49.14 -53.44
C LEU A 5 -31.28 -48.14 -52.47
N PHE A 6 -32.51 -48.39 -52.05
CA PHE A 6 -33.22 -47.57 -51.06
C PHE A 6 -32.74 -47.86 -49.63
N LEU A 7 -32.38 -49.11 -49.34
CA LEU A 7 -31.87 -49.52 -48.03
C LEU A 7 -30.46 -48.98 -47.75
N THR A 8 -29.60 -48.94 -48.78
CA THR A 8 -28.26 -48.34 -48.67
C THR A 8 -28.30 -46.83 -48.53
N PHE A 9 -29.25 -46.16 -49.20
CA PHE A 9 -29.45 -44.71 -49.07
C PHE A 9 -29.93 -44.32 -47.65
N LEU A 10 -30.84 -45.09 -47.08
CA LEU A 10 -31.31 -44.89 -45.70
C LEU A 10 -30.16 -45.07 -44.68
N PHE A 11 -29.33 -46.11 -44.83
CA PHE A 11 -28.18 -46.32 -43.92
C PHE A 11 -27.10 -45.23 -44.04
N PHE A 12 -26.81 -44.76 -45.26
CA PHE A 12 -25.83 -43.66 -45.47
C PHE A 12 -26.35 -42.32 -44.91
N SER A 13 -27.65 -42.04 -45.08
CA SER A 13 -28.24 -40.80 -44.56
C SER A 13 -28.27 -40.76 -43.03
N SER A 14 -28.48 -41.89 -42.34
CA SER A 14 -28.39 -41.96 -40.88
C SER A 14 -26.96 -41.81 -40.34
N LEU A 15 -25.95 -42.35 -41.04
CA LEU A 15 -24.54 -42.21 -40.63
C LEU A 15 -24.04 -40.76 -40.79
N LEU A 16 -24.42 -40.09 -41.88
CA LEU A 16 -24.05 -38.69 -42.12
C LEU A 16 -24.75 -37.72 -41.15
N PHE A 17 -26.03 -37.96 -40.81
CA PHE A 17 -26.74 -37.18 -39.78
C PHE A 17 -26.22 -37.43 -38.36
N SER A 18 -25.77 -38.66 -38.05
CA SER A 18 -25.17 -38.99 -36.74
C SER A 18 -23.80 -38.32 -36.55
N GLN A 19 -23.02 -38.13 -37.62
CA GLN A 19 -21.76 -37.39 -37.56
C GLN A 19 -21.97 -35.89 -37.36
N ALA A 20 -22.88 -35.28 -38.12
CA ALA A 20 -23.18 -33.86 -38.02
C ALA A 20 -23.74 -33.45 -36.65
N SER A 21 -24.54 -34.32 -36.02
CA SER A 21 -25.05 -34.11 -34.65
C SER A 21 -23.96 -34.31 -33.58
N GLY A 22 -23.07 -35.29 -33.75
CA GLY A 22 -21.92 -35.51 -32.87
C GLY A 22 -20.91 -34.35 -32.90
N GLU A 23 -20.63 -33.80 -34.07
CA GLU A 23 -19.74 -32.63 -34.24
C GLU A 23 -20.34 -31.36 -33.62
N ALA A 24 -21.63 -31.10 -33.81
CA ALA A 24 -22.30 -29.95 -33.21
C ALA A 24 -22.34 -30.03 -31.67
N ILE A 25 -22.55 -31.24 -31.11
CA ILE A 25 -22.50 -31.47 -29.67
C ILE A 25 -21.07 -31.29 -29.14
N ALA A 26 -20.07 -31.86 -29.82
CA ALA A 26 -18.66 -31.73 -29.44
C ALA A 26 -18.19 -30.26 -29.49
N GLU A 27 -18.58 -29.50 -30.52
CA GLU A 27 -18.27 -28.07 -30.64
C GLU A 27 -18.94 -27.24 -29.52
N GLY A 28 -20.18 -27.59 -29.15
CA GLY A 28 -20.88 -26.99 -28.01
C GLY A 28 -20.21 -27.27 -26.67
N HIS A 29 -19.74 -28.50 -26.44
CA HIS A 29 -18.96 -28.86 -25.25
C HIS A 29 -17.60 -28.16 -25.22
N TYR A 30 -16.90 -28.11 -26.35
CA TYR A 30 -15.62 -27.41 -26.48
C TYR A 30 -15.76 -25.92 -26.19
N LYS A 31 -16.75 -25.23 -26.79
CA LYS A 31 -17.03 -23.81 -26.52
C LYS A 31 -17.35 -23.55 -25.05
N ARG A 32 -18.12 -24.43 -24.40
CA ARG A 32 -18.40 -24.34 -22.96
C ARG A 32 -17.14 -24.55 -22.11
N GLN A 33 -16.29 -25.51 -22.46
CA GLN A 33 -15.03 -25.75 -21.74
C GLN A 33 -14.05 -24.58 -21.89
N VAL A 34 -13.90 -24.04 -23.09
CA VAL A 34 -13.07 -22.85 -23.35
C VAL A 34 -13.64 -21.63 -22.62
N SER A 35 -14.97 -21.44 -22.61
CA SER A 35 -15.64 -20.38 -21.87
C SER A 35 -15.43 -20.51 -20.36
N ASN A 36 -15.54 -21.72 -19.81
CA ASN A 36 -15.29 -21.97 -18.40
C ASN A 36 -13.81 -21.73 -18.05
N ALA A 37 -12.88 -22.18 -18.89
CA ALA A 37 -11.45 -21.91 -18.69
C ALA A 37 -11.12 -20.41 -18.77
N ALA A 38 -11.76 -19.67 -19.67
CA ALA A 38 -11.61 -18.22 -19.76
C ALA A 38 -12.16 -17.50 -18.52
N TYR A 39 -13.29 -17.97 -17.99
CA TYR A 39 -13.88 -17.47 -16.75
C TYR A 39 -12.98 -17.74 -15.53
N GLU A 40 -12.51 -18.97 -15.36
CA GLU A 40 -11.56 -19.35 -14.31
C GLU A 40 -10.25 -18.55 -14.40
N LYS A 41 -9.76 -18.32 -15.61
CA LYS A 41 -8.60 -17.45 -15.85
C LYS A 41 -8.89 -16.01 -15.41
N ALA A 42 -10.04 -15.44 -15.76
CA ALA A 42 -10.43 -14.10 -15.34
C ALA A 42 -10.57 -13.97 -13.82
N LEU A 43 -11.14 -14.98 -13.14
CA LEU A 43 -11.20 -15.04 -11.68
C LEU A 43 -9.81 -15.10 -11.06
N ASN A 44 -8.91 -15.92 -11.59
CA ASN A 44 -7.52 -16.01 -11.12
C ASN A 44 -6.76 -14.69 -11.33
N GLU A 45 -6.94 -14.03 -12.47
CA GLU A 45 -6.35 -12.71 -12.75
C GLU A 45 -6.90 -11.63 -11.82
N MET A 46 -8.21 -11.64 -11.56
CA MET A 46 -8.86 -10.74 -10.60
C MET A 46 -8.34 -10.98 -9.17
N GLN A 47 -8.23 -12.23 -8.74
CA GLN A 47 -7.70 -12.57 -7.42
C GLN A 47 -6.22 -12.19 -7.30
N THR A 48 -5.42 -12.42 -8.34
CA THR A 48 -3.99 -12.07 -8.36
C THR A 48 -3.79 -10.57 -8.33
N SER A 49 -4.56 -9.81 -9.12
CA SER A 49 -4.52 -8.34 -9.12
C SER A 49 -4.99 -7.75 -7.79
N ALA A 50 -6.04 -8.32 -7.17
CA ALA A 50 -6.49 -7.91 -5.84
C ALA A 50 -5.40 -8.15 -4.76
N LYS A 51 -4.75 -9.32 -4.76
CA LYS A 51 -3.63 -9.62 -3.86
C LYS A 51 -2.47 -8.64 -4.06
N ARG A 52 -2.05 -8.44 -5.32
CA ARG A 52 -0.98 -7.50 -5.66
C ARG A 52 -1.31 -6.07 -5.21
N SER A 53 -2.55 -5.63 -5.40
CA SER A 53 -3.00 -4.31 -4.94
C SER A 53 -2.93 -4.19 -3.41
N ALA A 54 -3.29 -5.23 -2.67
CA ALA A 54 -3.16 -5.26 -1.21
C ALA A 54 -1.69 -5.20 -0.77
N ASP A 55 -0.81 -5.98 -1.40
CA ASP A 55 0.62 -6.00 -1.12
C ASP A 55 1.27 -4.63 -1.39
N GLU A 56 0.91 -3.99 -2.51
CA GLU A 56 1.39 -2.64 -2.85
C GLU A 56 0.94 -1.60 -1.81
N LYS A 57 -0.30 -1.67 -1.32
CA LYS A 57 -0.79 -0.79 -0.25
C LYS A 57 -0.06 -1.01 1.07
N LEU A 58 0.19 -2.27 1.45
CA LEU A 58 0.96 -2.59 2.66
C LEU A 58 2.40 -2.09 2.56
N LYS A 59 3.04 -2.25 1.39
CA LYS A 59 4.39 -1.71 1.15
C LYS A 59 4.43 -0.19 1.29
N GLN A 60 3.52 0.53 0.63
CA GLN A 60 3.43 1.98 0.75
C GLN A 60 3.20 2.43 2.20
N LEU A 61 2.40 1.68 2.95
CA LEU A 61 2.13 1.98 4.34
C LEU A 61 3.37 1.76 5.22
N ASN A 62 4.12 0.69 4.98
CA ASN A 62 5.40 0.44 5.66
C ASN A 62 6.42 1.55 5.38
N GLU A 63 6.56 1.99 4.13
CA GLU A 63 7.44 3.12 3.76
C GLU A 63 7.06 4.41 4.51
N LYS A 64 5.75 4.67 4.68
CA LYS A 64 5.26 5.82 5.48
C LYS A 64 5.58 5.68 6.96
N PHE A 65 5.45 4.49 7.55
CA PHE A 65 5.85 4.25 8.95
C PHE A 65 7.35 4.47 9.14
N GLU A 66 8.19 3.93 8.26
CA GLU A 66 9.64 4.11 8.33
C GLU A 66 10.03 5.59 8.25
N LEU A 67 9.42 6.33 7.31
CA LEU A 67 9.64 7.76 7.18
C LEU A 67 9.20 8.52 8.44
N ASN A 68 8.00 8.23 8.95
CA ASN A 68 7.46 8.87 10.14
C ASN A 68 8.40 8.66 11.36
N PHE A 69 8.85 7.42 11.61
CA PHE A 69 9.77 7.12 12.69
C PHE A 69 11.15 7.77 12.51
N ALA A 70 11.69 7.78 11.29
CA ALA A 70 12.96 8.42 10.99
C ALA A 70 12.91 9.94 11.23
N GLN A 71 11.81 10.59 10.82
CA GLN A 71 11.58 12.01 11.07
C GLN A 71 11.44 12.30 12.57
N ASN A 72 10.66 11.50 13.31
CA ASN A 72 10.49 11.68 14.75
C ASN A 72 11.83 11.58 15.48
N LYS A 73 12.64 10.57 15.15
CA LYS A 73 13.99 10.37 15.72
C LYS A 73 14.87 11.60 15.46
N LYS A 74 14.84 12.15 14.24
CA LYS A 74 15.59 13.37 13.88
C LYS A 74 15.11 14.58 14.69
N PHE A 75 13.81 14.78 14.85
CA PHE A 75 13.27 15.90 15.62
C PHE A 75 13.62 15.79 17.10
N LYS A 76 13.45 14.61 17.71
CA LYS A 76 13.79 14.35 19.12
C LYS A 76 15.29 14.52 19.40
N SER A 77 16.15 14.06 18.49
CA SER A 77 17.60 14.28 18.60
C SER A 77 17.96 15.76 18.55
N LYS A 78 17.38 16.52 17.60
CA LYS A 78 17.62 17.96 17.51
C LYS A 78 17.10 18.73 18.73
N LEU A 79 15.92 18.34 19.23
CA LEU A 79 15.31 18.92 20.43
C LEU A 79 16.24 18.73 21.64
N SER A 80 16.73 17.52 21.87
CA SER A 80 17.67 17.21 22.95
C SER A 80 18.95 18.05 22.86
N LEU A 81 19.53 18.17 21.66
CA LEU A 81 20.72 19.00 21.45
C LEU A 81 20.47 20.49 21.77
N LEU A 82 19.32 21.03 21.35
CA LEU A 82 18.96 22.42 21.64
C LEU A 82 18.70 22.65 23.13
N GLN A 83 18.05 21.71 23.80
CA GLN A 83 17.85 21.76 25.25
C GLN A 83 19.19 21.76 26.00
N GLN A 84 20.14 20.91 25.61
CA GLN A 84 21.50 20.91 26.18
C GLN A 84 22.22 22.24 25.96
N LYS A 85 22.18 22.78 24.74
CA LYS A 85 22.78 24.10 24.43
C LYS A 85 22.13 25.22 25.23
N LYS A 86 20.80 25.19 25.38
CA LYS A 86 20.05 26.16 26.20
C LYS A 86 20.50 26.09 27.66
N MET A 87 20.56 24.91 28.26
CA MET A 87 21.02 24.75 29.65
C MET A 87 22.43 25.29 29.86
N LYS A 88 23.35 24.99 28.93
CA LYS A 88 24.72 25.51 28.99
C LYS A 88 24.76 27.04 29.00
N ILE A 89 24.01 27.68 28.10
CA ILE A 89 23.95 29.16 28.04
C ILE A 89 23.29 29.74 29.29
N GLN A 90 22.26 29.07 29.83
CA GLN A 90 21.64 29.50 31.08
C GLN A 90 22.62 29.46 32.25
N SER A 91 23.50 28.46 32.32
CA SER A 91 24.61 28.45 33.28
C SER A 91 25.60 29.61 33.06
N GLU A 92 25.99 29.87 31.80
CA GLU A 92 26.86 31.02 31.46
C GLU A 92 26.25 32.36 31.86
N ILE A 93 24.92 32.53 31.74
CA ILE A 93 24.20 33.74 32.21
C ILE A 93 24.30 33.89 33.73
N MET A 94 24.15 32.80 34.48
CA MET A 94 24.22 32.82 35.95
C MET A 94 25.63 33.15 36.46
N GLU A 95 26.66 32.74 35.72
CA GLU A 95 28.07 32.95 36.08
C GLU A 95 28.63 34.31 35.59
N SER A 96 28.01 34.93 34.58
CA SER A 96 28.49 36.22 34.05
C SER A 96 28.22 37.36 35.03
N ASN A 97 29.18 38.28 35.13
CA ASN A 97 29.05 39.54 35.90
C ASN A 97 28.73 40.74 35.00
N SER A 98 28.61 40.53 33.68
CA SER A 98 28.40 41.59 32.69
C SER A 98 26.95 41.60 32.21
N GLU A 99 26.20 42.66 32.54
CA GLU A 99 24.80 42.80 32.14
C GLU A 99 24.62 42.80 30.61
N ARG A 100 25.57 43.40 29.90
CA ARG A 100 25.58 43.41 28.43
C ARG A 100 25.75 42.01 27.83
N GLU A 101 26.53 41.16 28.50
CA GLU A 101 26.75 39.78 28.06
C GLU A 101 25.54 38.91 28.37
N LYS A 102 24.95 39.06 29.57
CA LYS A 102 23.70 38.40 29.94
C LYS A 102 22.60 38.67 28.92
N HIS A 103 22.39 39.93 28.53
CA HIS A 103 21.39 40.29 27.52
C HIS A 103 21.61 39.57 26.18
N LYS A 104 22.87 39.49 25.70
CA LYS A 104 23.19 38.78 24.46
C LYS A 104 22.92 37.27 24.56
N LEU A 105 23.23 36.68 25.71
CA LEU A 105 22.97 35.27 25.97
C LEU A 105 21.46 34.99 26.09
N ASP A 106 20.69 35.90 26.69
CA ASP A 106 19.23 35.82 26.80
C ASP A 106 18.52 35.89 25.43
N GLU A 107 18.99 36.76 24.52
CA GLU A 107 18.51 36.78 23.13
C GLU A 107 18.72 35.42 22.43
N LYS A 108 19.87 34.79 22.69
CA LYS A 108 20.19 33.47 22.14
C LYS A 108 19.32 32.37 22.76
N VAL A 109 19.05 32.43 24.06
CA VAL A 109 18.09 31.53 24.74
C VAL A 109 16.69 31.69 24.15
N SER A 110 16.26 32.93 23.87
CA SER A 110 14.97 33.22 23.24
C SER A 110 14.88 32.62 21.84
N THR A 111 15.95 32.71 21.05
CA THR A 111 16.04 32.07 19.73
C THR A 111 15.93 30.54 19.84
N PHE A 112 16.61 29.92 20.81
CA PHE A 112 16.48 28.48 21.06
C PHE A 112 15.07 28.08 21.50
N ASN A 113 14.38 28.89 22.31
CA ASN A 113 13.00 28.61 22.71
C ASN A 113 12.06 28.56 21.50
N LEU A 114 12.19 29.51 20.57
CA LEU A 114 11.39 29.51 19.32
C LEU A 114 11.66 28.26 18.47
N GLU A 115 12.92 27.81 18.38
CA GLU A 115 13.26 26.61 17.62
C GLU A 115 12.79 25.32 18.31
N ILE A 116 12.85 25.27 19.64
CA ILE A 116 12.31 24.18 20.46
C ILE A 116 10.79 24.06 20.29
N GLU A 117 10.07 25.18 20.32
CA GLU A 117 8.62 25.21 20.10
C GLU A 117 8.25 24.65 18.72
N LYS A 118 8.92 25.11 17.66
CA LYS A 118 8.74 24.59 16.29
C LYS A 118 9.03 23.08 16.20
N LEU A 119 10.01 22.57 16.95
CA LEU A 119 10.29 21.13 16.96
C LEU A 119 9.21 20.34 17.70
N ASN A 120 8.70 20.86 18.81
CA ASN A 120 7.60 20.25 19.53
C ASN A 120 6.33 20.16 18.67
N GLU A 121 6.02 21.19 17.90
CA GLU A 121 4.90 21.16 16.93
C GLU A 121 5.10 20.07 15.87
N LYS A 122 6.32 19.95 15.32
CA LYS A 122 6.63 18.90 14.34
C LYS A 122 6.52 17.50 14.92
N ILE A 123 6.93 17.30 16.19
CA ILE A 123 6.77 16.03 16.89
C ILE A 123 5.29 15.70 17.06
N LYS A 124 4.46 16.66 17.51
CA LYS A 124 3.00 16.48 17.65
C LYS A 124 2.33 16.13 16.31
N ALA A 125 2.72 16.82 15.24
CA ALA A 125 2.20 16.53 13.89
C ALA A 125 2.58 15.12 13.43
N ASN A 126 3.82 14.70 13.68
CA ASN A 126 4.32 13.37 13.36
C ASN A 126 3.61 12.27 14.19
N GLU A 127 3.32 12.52 15.47
CA GLU A 127 2.52 11.64 16.32
C GLU A 127 1.07 11.53 15.84
N SER A 128 0.49 12.63 15.37
CA SER A 128 -0.87 12.63 14.79
C SER A 128 -0.92 11.84 13.47
N GLU A 129 0.09 11.98 12.62
CA GLU A 129 0.23 11.18 11.40
C GLU A 129 0.36 9.69 11.72
N LEU A 130 1.12 9.32 12.76
CA LEU A 130 1.29 7.93 13.18
C LEU A 130 -0.05 7.26 13.52
N VAL A 131 -0.96 7.97 14.18
CA VAL A 131 -2.33 7.48 14.47
C VAL A 131 -3.08 7.18 13.17
N VAL A 132 -3.03 8.08 12.18
CA VAL A 132 -3.66 7.87 10.87
C VAL A 132 -3.08 6.67 10.13
N LEU A 133 -1.76 6.47 10.21
CA LEU A 133 -1.09 5.29 9.62
C LEU A 133 -1.54 4.00 10.31
N GLN A 134 -1.66 4.00 11.65
CA GLN A 134 -2.16 2.86 12.42
C GLN A 134 -3.62 2.52 12.06
N GLU A 135 -4.48 3.51 11.93
CA GLU A 135 -5.86 3.30 11.48
C GLU A 135 -5.92 2.72 10.06
N SER A 136 -5.05 3.22 9.17
CA SER A 136 -4.96 2.71 7.79
C SER A 136 -4.48 1.26 7.75
N TYR A 137 -3.52 0.90 8.60
CA TYR A 137 -3.03 -0.48 8.75
C TYR A 137 -4.14 -1.41 9.24
N ASN A 138 -4.87 -0.99 10.28
CA ASN A 138 -5.95 -1.77 10.86
C ASN A 138 -7.11 -1.97 9.88
N LYS A 139 -7.35 -1.04 8.95
CA LYS A 139 -8.37 -1.19 7.89
C LYS A 139 -7.96 -2.20 6.81
N LEU A 140 -6.66 -2.38 6.55
CA LEU A 140 -6.17 -3.33 5.56
C LEU A 140 -6.09 -4.76 6.10
N ASN A 141 -5.99 -4.92 7.43
CA ASN A 141 -5.92 -6.22 8.11
C ASN A 141 -7.24 -6.71 8.69
N LYS A 142 -8.35 -5.99 8.46
CA LYS A 142 -9.71 -6.43 8.78
C LYS A 142 -10.38 -7.01 7.55
#